data_AF-S6D8Q3-F1
#
_entry.id   AF-S6D8Q3-F1
#
_cell.length_a   1.000
_cell.length_b   1.000
_cell.length_c   1.000
_cell.angle_alpha   90.00
_cell.angle_beta   90.00
_cell.angle_gamma   90.00
#
_symmetry.space_group_name_H-M   'P 1'
#
loop_
_entity.id
_entity.type
_entity.pdbx_description
1 polymer ?
#
loop_
_entity_poly.entity_id
_entity_poly.type
_entity_poly.pdbx_seq_one_letter_code
_entity_poly.pdbx_strand_id
1 'polypeptide(L)'
;MAGAVGAGLLAMVPDYDQRVPGITHRGITHTVWFAALVGIALGLIGLAIGSSDGILAAIGLGVFGLLVGTVTILSHIAADALTPMGVEPFAPVRDDHYSYDVARAANPIANYGLLALGIAASGVALVVGNALTNI
;
A
#
# COMPACT_ATOMS: atom_id res chain seq x y z
N MET A 1 -7.04 3.78 -14.88
CA MET A 1 -5.59 3.94 -15.08
C MET A 1 -4.93 4.82 -14.02
N ALA A 2 -5.40 6.05 -13.77
CA ALA A 2 -4.79 6.94 -12.77
C ALA A 2 -4.67 6.33 -11.36
N GLY A 3 -5.70 5.64 -10.86
CA GLY A 3 -5.66 4.98 -9.55
C GLY A 3 -4.61 3.86 -9.46
N ALA A 4 -4.45 3.03 -10.49
CA ALA A 4 -3.44 1.96 -10.52
C ALA A 4 -2.02 2.53 -10.56
N VAL A 5 -1.80 3.61 -11.33
CA VAL A 5 -0.51 4.32 -11.33
C VAL A 5 -0.25 4.94 -9.96
N GLY A 6 -1.25 5.58 -9.36
CA GLY A 6 -1.16 6.14 -8.01
C GLY A 6 -0.80 5.10 -6.97
N ALA A 7 -1.45 3.93 -6.99
CA ALA A 7 -1.13 2.81 -6.11
C ALA A 7 0.29 2.28 -6.34
N GLY A 8 0.74 2.17 -7.60
CA GLY A 8 2.11 1.76 -7.92
C GLY A 8 3.16 2.74 -7.40
N LEU A 9 2.92 4.06 -7.53
CA LEU A 9 3.81 5.09 -6.98
C LEU A 9 3.79 5.07 -5.44
N LEU A 10 2.61 4.89 -4.85
CA LEU A 10 2.44 4.83 -3.41
C LEU A 10 3.13 3.60 -2.80
N ALA A 11 3.13 2.47 -3.50
CA ALA A 11 3.85 1.27 -3.08
C ALA A 11 5.36 1.51 -2.96
N MET A 12 5.93 2.45 -3.71
CA MET A 12 7.37 2.78 -3.64
C MET A 12 7.74 3.68 -2.45
N VAL A 13 6.75 4.21 -1.73
CA VAL A 13 6.98 5.20 -0.65
C VAL A 13 7.80 4.63 0.52
N PRO A 14 7.58 3.40 1.03
CA PRO A 14 8.39 2.84 2.10
C PRO A 14 9.88 2.82 1.76
N ASP A 15 10.23 2.37 0.55
CA ASP A 15 11.62 2.20 0.09
C ASP A 15 12.33 3.52 -0.24
N TYR A 16 11.62 4.65 -0.18
CA TYR A 16 12.28 5.96 -0.25
C TYR A 16 13.20 6.18 0.96
N ASP A 17 13.03 5.41 2.05
CA ASP A 17 13.94 5.37 3.20
C ASP A 17 15.41 5.13 2.80
N GLN A 18 15.67 4.33 1.76
CA GLN A 18 17.01 4.05 1.25
C GLN A 18 17.75 5.30 0.74
N ARG A 19 17.01 6.39 0.50
CA ARG A 19 17.53 7.66 -0.02
C ARG A 19 17.58 8.75 1.04
N VAL A 20 17.09 8.49 2.25
CA VAL A 20 17.01 9.48 3.33
C VAL A 20 18.07 9.16 4.39
N PRO A 21 19.12 9.99 4.53
CA PRO A 21 20.13 9.79 5.56
C PRO A 21 19.51 9.75 6.96
N GLY A 22 19.91 8.76 7.76
CA GLY A 22 19.43 8.60 9.14
C GLY A 22 18.14 7.79 9.29
N ILE A 23 17.53 7.33 8.19
CA ILE A 23 16.43 6.36 8.24
C ILE A 23 16.97 4.97 7.90
N THR A 24 16.71 4.00 8.78
CA THR A 24 17.05 2.60 8.52
C THR A 24 16.06 2.00 7.52
N HIS A 25 16.58 1.36 6.47
CA HIS A 25 15.76 0.63 5.52
C HIS A 25 15.02 -0.53 6.21
N ARG A 26 13.71 -0.67 5.93
CA ARG A 26 12.83 -1.64 6.61
C ARG A 26 12.64 -1.40 8.11
N GLY A 27 12.89 -0.17 8.55
CA GLY A 27 12.55 0.32 9.87
C GLY A 27 11.11 0.84 9.93
N ILE A 28 10.92 2.05 10.45
CA ILE A 28 9.60 2.62 10.74
C ILE A 28 8.69 2.67 9.51
N THR A 29 9.25 2.87 8.31
CA THR A 29 8.56 2.92 7.01
C THR A 29 7.93 1.60 6.58
N HIS A 30 8.35 0.48 7.16
CA HIS A 30 7.85 -0.87 6.84
C HIS A 30 7.04 -1.46 8.00
N THR A 31 6.32 -0.60 8.73
CA THR A 31 5.46 -0.97 9.86
C THR A 31 3.97 -0.77 9.56
N VAL A 32 3.12 -1.47 10.31
CA VAL A 32 1.66 -1.26 10.29
C VAL A 32 1.27 0.16 10.72
N TRP A 33 2.11 0.80 11.54
CA TRP A 33 1.91 2.18 11.98
C TRP A 33 2.11 3.16 10.83
N PHE A 34 3.14 2.93 10.01
CA PHE A 34 3.34 3.73 8.80
C PHE A 34 2.22 3.51 7.78
N ALA A 35 1.76 2.26 7.62
CA ALA A 35 0.59 1.97 6.78
C ALA A 35 -0.68 2.69 7.27
N ALA A 36 -0.90 2.75 8.58
CA ALA A 36 -2.00 3.50 9.18
C ALA A 36 -1.84 5.01 8.96
N LEU A 37 -0.63 5.55 9.15
CA LEU A 37 -0.33 6.98 8.93
C LEU A 37 -0.62 7.40 7.49
N VAL A 38 -0.11 6.64 6.51
CA VAL A 38 -0.32 6.91 5.09
C VAL A 38 -1.80 6.79 4.72
N GLY A 39 -2.48 5.75 5.22
CA GLY A 39 -3.92 5.60 5.06
C GLY A 39 -4.70 6.79 5.62
N ILE A 40 -4.46 7.17 6.86
CA ILE A 40 -5.13 8.32 7.49
C ILE A 40 -4.87 9.60 6.68
N ALA A 41 -3.64 9.84 6.24
CA ALA A 41 -3.31 11.00 5.43
C ALA A 41 -4.11 11.03 4.12
N LEU A 42 -4.16 9.93 3.38
CA LEU A 42 -4.95 9.83 2.15
C LEU A 42 -6.46 9.87 2.40
N GLY A 43 -6.93 9.33 3.52
CA GLY A 43 -8.33 9.43 3.92
C GLY A 43 -8.75 10.86 4.25
N LEU A 44 -7.90 11.63 4.92
CA LEU A 44 -8.13 13.05 5.16
C LEU A 44 -8.14 13.86 3.86
N ILE A 45 -7.25 13.54 2.91
CA ILE A 45 -7.27 14.13 1.57
C ILE A 45 -8.57 13.78 0.83
N GLY A 46 -9.02 12.53 0.90
CA GLY A 46 -10.28 12.09 0.31
C GLY A 46 -11.49 12.81 0.90
N LEU A 47 -11.54 12.96 2.23
CA LEU A 47 -12.56 13.74 2.93
C LEU A 47 -12.58 15.21 2.45
N ALA A 48 -11.40 15.83 2.34
CA ALA A 48 -11.27 17.21 1.90
C ALA A 48 -11.76 17.39 0.45
N ILE A 49 -11.36 16.50 -0.46
CA ILE A 49 -11.79 16.53 -1.86
C ILE A 49 -13.32 16.34 -1.96
N GLY A 50 -13.89 15.35 -1.29
CA GLY A 50 -15.32 15.08 -1.37
C GLY A 50 -16.22 16.07 -0.63
N SER A 51 -15.64 16.96 0.18
CA SER A 51 -16.41 17.92 0.99
C SER A 51 -17.22 18.92 0.16
N SER A 52 -16.76 19.26 -1.06
CA SER A 52 -17.50 20.12 -1.98
C SER A 52 -18.75 19.47 -2.57
N ASP A 53 -18.79 18.13 -2.56
CA ASP A 53 -19.80 17.33 -3.26
C ASP A 53 -20.83 16.73 -2.28
N GLY A 54 -20.68 17.01 -0.97
CA GLY A 54 -21.60 16.63 0.10
C GLY A 54 -21.06 15.54 1.04
N ILE A 55 -21.76 15.32 2.15
CA ILE A 55 -21.28 14.47 3.25
C ILE A 55 -21.05 13.02 2.84
N LEU A 56 -21.90 12.45 1.98
CA LEU A 56 -21.76 11.09 1.50
C LEU A 56 -20.54 10.93 0.57
N ALA A 57 -20.29 11.91 -0.30
CA ALA A 57 -19.12 11.93 -1.18
C ALA A 57 -17.83 12.07 -0.35
N ALA A 58 -17.81 12.96 0.64
CA ALA A 58 -16.70 13.13 1.57
C ALA A 58 -16.38 11.81 2.29
N ILE A 59 -17.38 11.16 2.91
CA ILE A 59 -17.18 9.88 3.60
C ILE A 59 -16.69 8.81 2.63
N GLY A 60 -17.31 8.71 1.44
CA GLY A 60 -16.95 7.71 0.43
C GLY A 60 -15.49 7.85 -0.03
N LEU A 61 -15.08 9.07 -0.42
CA LEU A 61 -13.70 9.35 -0.84
C LEU A 61 -12.71 9.23 0.31
N GLY A 62 -13.10 9.60 1.53
CA GLY A 62 -12.30 9.44 2.72
C GLY A 62 -12.00 7.98 3.06
N VAL A 63 -13.03 7.13 3.08
CA VAL A 63 -12.88 5.69 3.30
C VAL A 63 -12.06 5.07 2.17
N PHE A 64 -12.31 5.48 0.92
CA PHE A 64 -11.53 5.01 -0.22
C PHE A 64 -10.04 5.35 -0.08
N GLY A 65 -9.69 6.60 0.23
CA GLY A 65 -8.31 7.03 0.44
C GLY A 65 -7.62 6.28 1.59
N LEU A 66 -8.33 6.08 2.70
CA LEU A 66 -7.86 5.30 3.84
C LEU A 66 -7.51 3.86 3.42
N LEU A 67 -8.45 3.18 2.76
CA LEU A 67 -8.29 1.79 2.36
C LEU A 67 -7.17 1.62 1.33
N VAL A 68 -7.16 2.44 0.28
CA VAL A 68 -6.12 2.38 -0.75
C VAL A 68 -4.75 2.65 -0.11
N GLY A 69 -4.63 3.68 0.72
CA GLY A 69 -3.37 4.02 1.38
C GLY A 69 -2.83 2.89 2.25
N THR A 70 -3.65 2.39 3.18
CA THR A 70 -3.24 1.33 4.09
C THR A 70 -2.95 0.02 3.37
N VAL A 71 -3.85 -0.42 2.47
CA VAL A 71 -3.69 -1.71 1.78
C VAL A 71 -2.48 -1.69 0.86
N THR A 72 -2.17 -0.58 0.18
CA THR A 72 -0.98 -0.48 -0.67
C THR A 72 0.30 -0.65 0.15
N ILE A 73 0.44 0.05 1.28
CA ILE A 73 1.64 -0.07 2.12
C ILE A 73 1.74 -1.46 2.76
N LEU A 74 0.63 -2.02 3.26
CA LEU A 74 0.63 -3.38 3.79
C LEU A 74 0.99 -4.42 2.72
N SER A 75 0.56 -4.22 1.47
CA SER A 75 0.91 -5.11 0.35
C SER A 75 2.40 -5.05 0.03
N HIS A 76 3.02 -3.86 0.13
CA HIS A 76 4.47 -3.69 0.01
C HIS A 76 5.21 -4.47 1.11
N ILE A 77 4.83 -4.25 2.37
CA ILE A 77 5.42 -4.95 3.53
C ILE A 77 5.26 -6.47 3.41
N ALA A 78 4.07 -6.93 2.96
CA ALA A 78 3.82 -8.34 2.73
C ALA A 78 4.71 -8.92 1.62
N ALA A 79 4.94 -8.18 0.54
CA ALA A 79 5.87 -8.58 -0.51
C ALA A 79 7.33 -8.62 0.01
N ASP A 80 7.73 -7.68 0.85
CA ASP A 80 9.05 -7.68 1.48
C ASP A 80 9.26 -8.87 2.44
N ALA A 81 8.20 -9.30 3.15
CA ALA A 81 8.24 -10.50 3.99
C ALA A 81 8.50 -11.78 3.18
N LEU A 82 8.20 -11.81 1.88
CA LEU A 82 8.52 -12.95 1.00
C LEU A 82 10.02 -13.06 0.70
N THR A 83 10.80 -12.01 0.99
CA THR A 83 12.24 -11.97 0.74
C THR A 83 13.04 -12.43 1.95
N PRO A 84 14.23 -13.03 1.77
CA PRO A 84 15.08 -13.46 2.89
C PRO A 84 15.42 -12.35 3.89
N MET A 85 15.46 -11.08 3.46
CA MET A 85 15.76 -9.94 4.34
C MET A 85 14.62 -9.65 5.33
N GLY A 86 13.38 -10.08 5.05
CA GLY A 86 12.25 -9.97 5.97
C GLY A 86 11.86 -8.55 6.39
N VAL A 87 10.93 -8.46 7.34
CA VAL A 87 10.39 -7.21 7.91
C VAL A 87 10.01 -7.39 9.38
N GLU A 88 9.89 -6.29 10.12
CA GLU A 88 9.39 -6.25 11.51
C GLU A 88 8.15 -5.34 11.60
N PRO A 89 6.96 -5.80 11.14
CA PRO A 89 5.83 -4.91 10.87
C PRO A 89 5.26 -4.22 12.11
N PHE A 90 5.56 -4.74 13.31
CA PHE A 90 4.99 -4.28 14.57
C PHE A 90 6.00 -3.52 15.44
N ALA A 91 7.23 -3.31 14.96
CA ALA A 91 8.24 -2.50 15.63
C ALA A 91 7.72 -1.05 15.83
N PRO A 92 8.12 -0.35 16.91
CA PRO A 92 8.99 -0.79 17.99
C PRO A 92 8.23 -1.45 19.16
N VAL A 93 6.93 -1.70 19.00
CA VAL A 93 6.11 -2.31 20.07
C VAL A 93 6.43 -3.80 20.20
N ARG A 94 6.68 -4.45 19.06
CA ARG A 94 7.06 -5.86 18.96
C ARG A 94 7.99 -6.07 17.77
N ASP A 95 9.16 -6.63 18.05
CA ASP A 95 10.24 -6.79 17.07
C ASP A 95 10.27 -8.21 16.49
N ASP A 96 9.09 -8.82 16.30
CA ASP A 96 8.98 -10.12 15.63
C ASP A 96 9.39 -9.97 14.16
N HIS A 97 10.44 -10.69 13.79
CA HIS A 97 10.98 -10.70 12.43
C HIS A 97 10.25 -11.73 11.56
N TYR A 98 9.64 -11.26 10.46
CA TYR A 98 8.93 -12.09 9.50
C TYR A 98 9.70 -12.18 8.18
N SER A 99 10.15 -13.38 7.84
CA SER A 99 10.82 -13.71 6.58
C SER A 99 10.41 -15.11 6.13
N TYR A 100 9.84 -15.22 4.93
CA TYR A 100 9.40 -16.48 4.35
C TYR A 100 10.42 -17.08 3.37
N ASP A 101 11.48 -16.33 3.02
CA ASP A 101 12.56 -16.74 2.11
C ASP A 101 12.07 -17.44 0.83
N VAL A 102 11.01 -16.89 0.21
CA VAL A 102 10.39 -17.46 -0.99
C VAL A 102 11.18 -17.08 -2.24
N ALA A 103 11.56 -15.81 -2.35
CA ALA A 103 12.34 -15.30 -3.48
C ALA A 103 13.21 -14.11 -3.06
N ARG A 104 14.42 -14.02 -3.62
CA ARG A 104 15.25 -12.82 -3.47
C ARG A 104 14.57 -11.63 -4.13
N ALA A 105 14.71 -10.44 -3.55
CA ALA A 105 14.16 -9.19 -4.10
C ALA A 105 14.61 -8.89 -5.56
N ALA A 106 15.78 -9.40 -5.95
CA ALA A 106 16.31 -9.26 -7.30
C ALA A 106 15.79 -10.31 -8.30
N ASN A 107 14.88 -11.22 -7.92
CA ASN A 107 14.35 -12.25 -8.81
C ASN A 107 13.33 -11.63 -9.79
N PRO A 108 13.66 -11.54 -11.10
CA PRO A 108 12.78 -10.89 -12.06
C PRO A 108 11.46 -11.65 -12.25
N ILE A 109 11.46 -12.97 -12.14
CA ILE A 109 10.25 -13.79 -12.31
C ILE A 109 9.26 -13.50 -11.17
N ALA A 110 9.75 -13.43 -9.93
CA ALA A 110 8.92 -13.09 -8.77
C ALA A 110 8.36 -11.67 -8.91
N ASN A 111 9.20 -10.71 -9.33
CA ASN A 111 8.81 -9.31 -9.48
C ASN A 111 7.74 -9.13 -10.58
N TYR A 112 7.93 -9.74 -11.75
CA TYR A 112 6.92 -9.71 -12.81
C TYR A 112 5.65 -10.49 -12.43
N GLY A 113 5.78 -11.58 -11.68
CA GLY A 113 4.64 -12.33 -11.15
C GLY A 113 3.78 -11.49 -10.22
N LEU A 114 4.39 -10.80 -9.25
CA LEU A 114 3.68 -9.89 -8.35
C LEU A 114 3.09 -8.67 -9.08
N LEU A 115 3.80 -8.14 -10.08
CA LEU A 115 3.27 -7.06 -10.92
C LEU A 115 2.02 -7.52 -11.69
N ALA A 116 2.08 -8.70 -12.33
CA ALA A 116 0.95 -9.26 -13.05
C ALA A 116 -0.25 -9.52 -12.12
N LEU A 117 0.00 -10.04 -10.92
CA LEU A 117 -1.01 -10.23 -9.88
C LEU A 117 -1.66 -8.90 -9.49
N GLY A 118 -0.87 -7.85 -9.25
CA GLY A 118 -1.37 -6.51 -8.92
C GLY A 118 -2.20 -5.89 -10.03
N ILE A 119 -1.78 -6.04 -11.29
CA ILE A 119 -2.55 -5.59 -12.47
C ILE A 119 -3.88 -6.34 -12.55
N ALA A 120 -3.87 -7.66 -12.38
CA ALA A 120 -5.08 -8.48 -12.42
C ALA A 120 -6.05 -8.09 -11.29
N ALA A 121 -5.56 -7.95 -10.05
CA ALA A 121 -6.36 -7.52 -8.90
C ALA A 121 -6.98 -6.13 -9.12
N SER A 122 -6.20 -5.18 -9.66
CA SER A 122 -6.70 -3.85 -10.01
C SER A 122 -7.76 -3.89 -11.11
N GLY A 123 -7.59 -4.77 -12.10
CA GLY A 123 -8.58 -5.02 -13.15
C GLY A 123 -9.88 -5.56 -12.58
N VAL A 124 -9.82 -6.55 -11.68
CA VAL A 124 -11.00 -7.10 -10.99
C VAL A 124 -11.71 -6.01 -10.19
N ALA A 125 -10.97 -5.20 -9.42
CA ALA A 125 -11.54 -4.09 -8.65
C ALA A 125 -12.27 -3.09 -9.55
N LEU A 126 -11.71 -2.78 -10.73
CA LEU A 126 -12.36 -1.92 -11.72
C LEU A 126 -13.66 -2.53 -12.26
N VAL A 127 -13.65 -3.82 -12.62
CA VAL A 127 -14.85 -4.50 -13.12
C VAL A 127 -15.94 -4.55 -12.06
N VAL A 128 -15.60 -4.92 -10.82
CA VAL A 128 -16.54 -4.97 -9.70
C VAL A 128 -17.09 -3.58 -9.39
N GLY A 129 -16.23 -2.57 -9.32
CA GLY A 129 -16.66 -1.18 -9.10
C GLY A 129 -17.65 -0.70 -10.15
N ASN A 130 -17.35 -0.96 -11.43
CA ASN A 130 -18.25 -0.62 -12.53
C ASN A 130 -19.58 -1.39 -12.44
N ALA A 131 -19.57 -2.66 -12.05
CA ALA A 131 -20.80 -3.44 -11.89
C ALA A 131 -21.69 -2.84 -10.78
N LEU A 132 -21.10 -2.45 -9.65
CA LEU A 132 -21.83 -1.85 -8.52
C LEU A 132 -22.44 -0.48 -8.85
N THR A 133 -21.80 0.33 -9.69
CA THR A 133 -22.33 1.64 -10.09
C THR A 133 -23.42 1.57 -11.17
N ASN A 134 -23.60 0.41 -11.81
CA ASN A 134 -24.57 0.18 -12.87
C ASN A 134 -25.84 -0.55 -12.38
N ILE A 135 -25.98 -0.75 -11.06
CA ILE A 135 -27.16 -1.32 -10.39
C ILE A 135 -27.95 -0.18 -9.76
#